data_AF-A0A530L7T4-F1
#
_entry.id   AF-A0A530L7T4-F1
#
_cell.length_a   1.000
_cell.length_b   1.000
_cell.length_c   1.000
_cell.angle_alpha   90.00
_cell.angle_beta   90.00
_cell.angle_gamma   90.00
#
_symmetry.space_group_name_H-M   'P 1'
#
loop_
_entity.id
_entity.type
_entity.pdbx_description
1 polymer ?
#
loop_
_entity_poly.entity_id
_entity_poly.type
_entity_poly.pdbx_seq_one_letter_code
_entity_poly.pdbx_strand_id
1 'polypeptide(L)'
;MRKSEVLDESVAHALDETLGQGALGTRLESFKLWRRDGTILYSTDKTLIGKRFEPSDNLRAAFAGQMVSEFDKLDDPDSEAERASG
;
A
#
# COMPACT_ATOMS: atom_id res chain seq x y z
N MET A 1 -22.42 -5.72 -2.52
CA MET A 1 -21.05 -5.70 -3.06
C MET A 1 -20.20 -6.65 -2.23
N ARG A 2 -19.45 -7.56 -2.87
CA ARG A 2 -18.62 -8.56 -2.19
C ARG A 2 -17.41 -7.83 -1.57
N LYS A 3 -17.42 -7.67 -0.25
CA LYS A 3 -16.32 -7.04 0.50
C LYS A 3 -15.27 -8.12 0.78
N SER A 4 -14.31 -8.31 -0.11
CA SER A 4 -13.12 -9.08 0.26
C SER A 4 -12.28 -8.22 1.20
N GLU A 5 -11.86 -8.80 2.33
CA GLU A 5 -10.95 -8.16 3.28
C GLU A 5 -9.49 -8.30 2.85
N VAL A 6 -9.24 -9.19 1.89
CA VAL A 6 -7.92 -9.52 1.35
C VAL A 6 -8.04 -9.68 -0.18
N LEU A 7 -6.94 -9.43 -0.91
CA LEU A 7 -6.87 -9.81 -2.32
C LEU A 7 -6.96 -11.32 -2.51
N ASP A 8 -7.44 -11.73 -3.68
CA ASP A 8 -7.35 -13.12 -4.12
C ASP A 8 -5.89 -13.57 -4.18
N GLU A 9 -5.62 -14.81 -3.77
CA GLU A 9 -4.27 -15.37 -3.65
C GLU A 9 -3.50 -15.34 -4.97
N SER A 10 -4.16 -15.65 -6.09
CA SER A 10 -3.51 -15.65 -7.41
C SER A 10 -3.05 -14.24 -7.82
N VAL A 11 -3.84 -13.23 -7.48
CA VAL A 11 -3.52 -11.83 -7.77
C VAL A 11 -2.44 -11.32 -6.83
N ALA A 12 -2.50 -11.67 -5.55
CA ALA A 12 -1.47 -11.34 -4.58
C ALA A 12 -0.11 -11.92 -4.98
N HIS A 13 -0.08 -13.17 -5.45
CA HIS A 13 1.14 -13.82 -5.92
C HIS A 13 1.74 -13.13 -7.15
N ALA A 14 0.91 -12.77 -8.13
CA ALA A 14 1.37 -12.03 -9.31
C ALA A 14 1.97 -10.65 -8.94
N LEU A 15 1.39 -9.97 -7.94
CA LEU A 15 1.94 -8.73 -7.40
C LEU A 15 3.27 -8.97 -6.67
N ASP A 16 3.39 -10.04 -5.89
CA ASP A 16 4.64 -10.41 -5.21
C ASP A 16 5.78 -10.68 -6.19
N GLU A 17 5.51 -11.40 -7.27
CA GLU A 17 6.51 -11.63 -8.33
C GLU A 17 6.89 -10.33 -9.03
N THR A 18 5.91 -9.48 -9.35
CA THR A 18 6.15 -8.23 -10.09
C THR A 18 6.90 -7.19 -9.27
N LEU A 19 6.56 -7.07 -7.99
CA LEU A 19 7.05 -6.00 -7.11
C LEU A 19 8.24 -6.47 -6.26
N GLY A 20 8.31 -7.75 -5.91
CA GLY A 20 9.37 -8.32 -5.08
C GLY A 20 10.57 -8.84 -5.87
N GLN A 21 10.46 -9.03 -7.19
CA GLN A 21 11.54 -9.55 -8.03
C GLN A 21 11.98 -8.54 -9.10
N GLY A 22 13.18 -8.73 -9.65
CA GLY A 22 13.70 -7.94 -10.76
C GLY A 22 14.06 -6.49 -10.38
N ALA A 23 14.01 -5.59 -11.36
CA ALA A 23 14.48 -4.21 -11.22
C ALA A 23 13.62 -3.32 -10.31
N LEU A 24 12.36 -3.73 -10.06
CA LEU A 24 11.45 -2.98 -9.19
C LEU A 24 11.70 -3.31 -7.72
N GLY A 25 11.93 -4.58 -7.38
CA GLY A 25 12.18 -4.98 -5.99
C GLY A 25 13.43 -4.38 -5.35
N THR A 26 14.38 -3.85 -6.15
CA THR A 26 15.56 -3.15 -5.63
C THR A 26 15.39 -1.63 -5.51
N ARG A 27 14.30 -1.07 -6.08
CA ARG A 27 14.05 0.37 -6.13
C ARG A 27 12.79 0.80 -5.37
N LEU A 28 11.91 -0.15 -5.06
CA LEU A 28 10.66 0.08 -4.38
C LEU A 28 10.78 -0.41 -2.94
N GLU A 29 10.72 0.51 -1.99
CA GLU A 29 10.82 0.21 -0.56
C GLU A 29 9.56 -0.45 -0.02
N SER A 30 8.39 0.05 -0.43
CA SER A 30 7.10 -0.42 0.04
C SER A 30 6.02 -0.20 -1.02
N PHE A 31 5.04 -1.11 -1.07
CA PHE A 31 3.86 -0.96 -1.90
C PHE A 31 2.63 -1.46 -1.15
N LYS A 32 1.56 -0.66 -1.18
CA LYS A 32 0.28 -0.97 -0.54
C LYS A 32 -0.87 -0.73 -1.51
N LEU A 33 -1.83 -1.65 -1.51
CA LEU A 33 -3.10 -1.48 -2.23
C LEU A 33 -4.24 -1.31 -1.24
N TRP A 34 -4.98 -0.22 -1.41
CA TRP A 34 -5.98 0.23 -0.46
C TRP A 34 -7.41 0.06 -0.98
N ARG A 35 -8.31 -0.35 -0.08
CA ARG A 35 -9.75 -0.18 -0.24
C ARG A 35 -10.14 1.21 0.26
N ARG A 36 -11.18 1.80 -0.34
CA ARG A 36 -11.68 3.16 -0.01
C ARG A 36 -12.04 3.38 1.46
N ASP A 37 -12.28 2.33 2.24
CA ASP A 37 -12.59 2.42 3.66
C ASP A 37 -11.35 2.42 4.56
N GLY A 38 -10.15 2.45 3.99
CA GLY A 38 -8.88 2.46 4.72
C GLY A 38 -8.32 1.08 5.03
N THR A 39 -8.91 0.00 4.48
CA THR A 39 -8.33 -1.35 4.61
C THR A 39 -7.21 -1.56 3.59
N ILE A 40 -6.07 -2.08 4.06
CA ILE A 40 -4.98 -2.53 3.18
C ILE A 40 -5.32 -3.94 2.67
N LEU A 41 -5.55 -4.07 1.36
CA LEU A 41 -5.87 -5.35 0.73
C LEU A 41 -4.62 -6.15 0.35
N TYR A 42 -3.51 -5.44 0.11
CA TYR A 42 -2.20 -6.01 -0.19
C TYR A 42 -1.11 -5.05 0.28
N SER A 43 0.00 -5.61 0.76
CA SER A 43 1.20 -4.88 1.14
C SER A 43 2.44 -5.74 0.91
N THR A 44 3.58 -5.12 0.64
CA THR A 44 4.89 -5.79 0.68
C THR A 44 5.22 -6.23 2.10
N ASP A 45 4.93 -5.39 3.11
CA ASP A 45 4.87 -5.83 4.51
C ASP A 45 3.54 -6.57 4.76
N LYS A 46 3.62 -7.90 4.83
CA LYS A 46 2.46 -8.78 4.98
C LYS A 46 1.72 -8.61 6.31
N THR A 47 2.37 -8.02 7.32
CA THR A 47 1.74 -7.78 8.63
C THR A 47 0.68 -6.67 8.59
N LEU A 48 0.65 -5.88 7.51
CA LEU A 48 -0.30 -4.79 7.31
C LEU A 48 -1.59 -5.21 6.61
N ILE A 49 -1.60 -6.36 5.94
CA ILE A 49 -2.76 -6.83 5.17
C ILE A 49 -3.94 -7.07 6.11
N GLY A 50 -5.13 -6.57 5.73
CA GLY A 50 -6.36 -6.63 6.51
C GLY A 50 -6.47 -5.59 7.63
N LYS A 51 -5.39 -4.87 7.96
CA LYS A 51 -5.46 -3.73 8.89
C LYS A 51 -6.21 -2.57 8.26
N ARG A 52 -6.82 -1.76 9.12
CA ARG A 52 -7.53 -0.55 8.74
C ARG A 52 -6.87 0.65 9.39
N PHE A 53 -6.60 1.67 8.59
CA PHE A 53 -6.08 2.96 9.02
C PHE A 53 -7.06 4.05 8.62
N GLU A 54 -7.06 5.16 9.37
CA GLU A 54 -7.73 6.37 8.91
C GLU A 54 -6.97 6.91 7.69
N PRO A 55 -7.63 7.14 6.53
CA PRO A 55 -6.95 7.66 5.36
C PRO A 55 -6.27 9.00 5.64
N SER A 56 -5.07 9.22 5.12
CA SER A 56 -4.45 10.55 5.11
C SER A 56 -5.14 11.49 4.12
N ASP A 57 -4.79 12.77 4.12
CA ASP A 57 -5.26 13.71 3.11
C ASP A 57 -4.81 13.29 1.69
N ASN A 58 -3.58 12.78 1.58
CA ASN A 58 -3.04 12.25 0.34
C ASN A 58 -3.85 11.03 -0.15
N LEU A 59 -4.14 10.09 0.75
CA LEU A 59 -4.93 8.90 0.40
C LEU A 59 -6.39 9.26 0.05
N ARG A 60 -6.98 10.25 0.74
CA ARG A 60 -8.31 10.79 0.40
C ARG A 60 -8.33 11.39 -1.02
N ALA A 61 -7.33 12.20 -1.36
CA ALA A 61 -7.20 12.79 -2.69
C ALA A 61 -6.98 11.71 -3.77
N ALA A 62 -6.18 10.67 -3.47
CA ALA A 62 -6.01 9.52 -4.34
C ALA A 62 -7.33 8.78 -4.62
N PHE A 63 -8.16 8.57 -3.59
CA PHE A 63 -9.49 8.01 -3.78
C PHE A 63 -10.44 8.91 -4.59
N ALA A 64 -10.20 10.23 -4.64
CA ALA A 64 -10.92 11.15 -5.51
C ALA A 64 -10.44 11.10 -6.99
N GLY A 65 -9.43 10.28 -7.30
CA GLY A 65 -8.86 10.14 -8.65
C GLY A 65 -7.67 11.07 -8.91
N GLN A 66 -7.13 11.72 -7.88
CA GLN A 66 -5.95 12.58 -8.02
C GLN A 66 -4.68 11.75 -7.82
N MET A 67 -3.72 11.85 -8.73
CA MET A 67 -2.40 11.29 -8.49
C MET A 67 -1.65 12.21 -7.52
N VAL A 68 -1.17 11.67 -6.40
CA VAL A 68 -0.45 12.41 -5.35
C VAL A 68 0.95 11.83 -5.20
N SER A 69 1.95 12.69 -5.04
CA SER A 69 3.35 12.32 -4.74
C SER A 69 3.88 13.26 -3.66
N GLU A 70 4.53 12.69 -2.66
CA GLU A 70 5.14 13.44 -1.56
C GLU A 70 6.64 13.17 -1.52
N PHE A 71 7.43 14.23 -1.34
CA PHE A 71 8.88 14.17 -1.15
C PHE A 71 9.18 14.79 0.23
N ASP A 72 10.16 14.22 0.95
CA ASP A 72 10.71 14.68 2.24
C ASP A 72 9.89 14.46 3.53
N LYS A 73 8.58 14.23 3.46
CA LYS A 73 7.75 14.01 4.65
C LYS A 73 6.92 12.76 4.50
N LEU A 74 7.44 11.63 4.96
CA LEU A 74 6.66 10.39 5.05
C LEU A 74 5.68 10.46 6.22
N ASP A 75 5.00 11.58 6.49
CA ASP A 75 4.29 11.84 7.76
C ASP A 75 2.95 11.11 7.90
N ASP A 76 2.55 10.36 6.88
CA ASP A 76 1.31 9.59 6.90
C ASP A 76 1.32 8.44 7.94
N PRO A 77 0.14 8.09 8.51
CA PRO A 77 0.04 7.06 9.55
C PRO A 77 0.50 5.67 9.13
N ASP A 78 0.46 5.36 7.83
CA ASP A 78 0.88 4.06 7.32
C ASP A 78 2.39 3.99 7.00
N SER A 79 3.10 5.11 7.01
CA SER A 79 4.48 5.22 6.55
C SER A 79 5.54 4.85 7.61
N GLU A 80 5.15 4.19 8.71
CA GLU A 80 6.06 3.88 9.82
C GLU A 80 7.23 2.98 9.39
N ALA A 81 6.96 2.00 8.53
CA ALA A 81 7.98 1.08 8.03
C ALA A 81 9.01 1.82 7.18
N GLU A 82 8.55 2.67 6.27
CA GLU A 82 9.37 3.47 5.35
C GLU A 82 10.23 4.49 6.11
N ARG A 83 9.70 5.08 7.19
CA ARG A 83 10.50 5.95 8.07
C ARG A 83 11.61 5.20 8.83
N ALA A 84 11.41 3.92 9.13
CA ALA A 84 12.36 3.13 9.91
C ALA A 84 13.54 2.60 9.08
N SER A 85 13.42 2.57 7.75
CA SER A 85 14.44 2.08 6.82
C SER A 85 15.26 3.17 6.11
N GLY A 86 14.88 4.44 6.28
CA GLY A 86 15.59 5.63 5.74
C GLY A 86 16.81 6.10 6.51
#